data_AF-A0A368FZL5-F1
#
_entry.id   AF-A0A368FZL5-F1
#
_cell.length_a   1.000
_cell.length_b   1.000
_cell.length_c   1.000
_cell.angle_alpha   90.00
_cell.angle_beta   90.00
_cell.angle_gamma   90.00
#
_symmetry.space_group_name_H-M   'P 1'
#
loop_
_entity.id
_entity.type
_entity.pdbx_description
1 polymer ?
#
loop_
_entity_poly.entity_id
_entity_poly.type
_entity_poly.pdbx_seq_one_letter_code
_entity_poly.pdbx_strand_id
1 'polypeptide(L)'
;MKVLLVLLFCITICKANMNTSPQQIHPDEVRCSTPIAKAEECGKEYKGFTFNIKAKKCEPFTTKLCRLPLNSFNTEEECKQKCVK
;
A
#
# COMPACT_ATOMS: atom_id res chain seq x y z
N MET A 1 -26.29 5.77 -35.14
CA MET A 1 -26.17 4.57 -34.27
C MET A 1 -24.73 4.11 -34.00
N LYS A 2 -23.78 4.25 -34.94
CA LYS A 2 -22.37 3.85 -34.74
C LYS A 2 -21.63 4.69 -33.68
N VAL A 3 -21.96 5.98 -33.57
CA VAL A 3 -21.35 6.90 -32.58
C VAL A 3 -21.73 6.55 -31.13
N LEU A 4 -22.97 6.09 -30.91
CA LEU A 4 -23.46 5.68 -29.58
C LEU A 4 -22.78 4.38 -29.11
N LEU A 5 -22.53 3.44 -30.02
CA LEU A 5 -21.77 2.22 -29.72
C LEU A 5 -20.31 2.54 -29.37
N VAL A 6 -19.66 3.44 -30.12
CA VAL A 6 -18.26 3.85 -29.83
C VAL A 6 -18.14 4.52 -28.46
N LEU A 7 -19.08 5.38 -28.07
CA LEU A 7 -19.08 6.04 -26.76
C LEU A 7 -19.23 5.05 -25.59
N LEU A 8 -20.09 4.05 -25.72
CA LEU A 8 -20.29 3.02 -24.70
C LEU A 8 -19.06 2.13 -24.52
N PHE A 9 -18.35 1.80 -25.61
CA PHE A 9 -17.07 1.08 -25.55
C PHE A 9 -15.95 1.90 -24.91
N CYS A 10 -15.89 3.21 -25.15
CA CYS A 10 -14.88 4.07 -24.52
C CYS A 10 -15.08 4.16 -22.99
N ILE A 11 -16.33 4.24 -22.53
CA ILE A 11 -16.64 4.34 -21.09
C ILE A 11 -16.31 3.04 -20.34
N THR A 12 -16.51 1.88 -20.96
CA THR A 12 -16.18 0.57 -20.36
C THR A 12 -14.67 0.34 -20.24
N ILE A 13 -13.86 0.78 -21.23
CA ILE A 13 -12.40 0.67 -21.17
C ILE A 13 -11.83 1.57 -20.06
N CYS A 14 -12.34 2.79 -19.90
CA CYS A 14 -11.88 3.70 -18.84
C CYS A 14 -12.20 3.19 -17.42
N LYS A 15 -13.37 2.57 -17.20
CA LYS A 15 -13.74 2.02 -15.87
C LYS A 15 -12.91 0.80 -15.46
N ALA A 16 -12.43 0.00 -16.42
CA ALA A 16 -11.59 -1.16 -16.14
C ALA A 16 -10.14 -0.78 -15.77
N ASN A 17 -9.75 0.49 -15.89
CA ASN A 17 -8.35 0.93 -15.81
C ASN A 17 -8.10 2.07 -14.80
N MET A 18 -8.88 2.14 -13.71
CA MET A 18 -8.67 3.13 -12.63
C MET A 18 -8.21 2.54 -11.29
N ASN A 19 -7.82 1.25 -11.24
CA ASN A 19 -7.41 0.61 -9.97
C ASN A 19 -5.94 0.18 -9.89
N THR A 20 -5.11 0.54 -10.86
CA THR A 20 -3.67 0.30 -10.76
C THR A 20 -2.91 1.57 -11.08
N SER A 21 -2.91 2.47 -10.10
CA SER A 21 -1.71 3.29 -9.85
C SER A 21 -0.50 2.35 -9.83
N PRO A 22 0.68 2.73 -10.33
CA PRO A 22 1.89 1.92 -10.23
C PRO A 22 2.30 1.83 -8.75
N GLN A 23 1.59 1.00 -7.99
CA GLN A 23 2.02 0.54 -6.69
C GLN A 23 3.27 -0.28 -6.97
N GLN A 24 4.38 0.15 -6.37
CA GLN A 24 5.64 -0.58 -6.35
C GLN A 24 5.33 -2.05 -5.96
N ILE A 25 5.30 -2.97 -6.93
CA ILE A 25 4.99 -4.38 -6.69
C ILE A 25 6.22 -5.01 -6.04
N HIS A 26 6.40 -4.74 -4.75
CA HIS A 26 7.27 -5.53 -3.91
C HIS A 26 6.52 -6.79 -3.48
N PRO A 27 7.15 -7.97 -3.57
CA PRO A 27 6.58 -9.18 -2.99
C PRO A 27 6.25 -8.95 -1.51
N ASP A 28 5.12 -9.49 -1.06
CA ASP A 28 4.66 -9.32 0.33
C ASP A 28 5.73 -9.81 1.32
N GLU A 29 6.47 -10.86 0.98
CA GLU A 29 7.61 -11.34 1.77
C GLU A 29 8.68 -10.27 1.99
N VAL A 30 9.02 -9.50 0.96
CA VAL A 30 9.99 -8.40 1.09
C VAL A 30 9.39 -7.26 1.91
N ARG A 31 8.12 -6.91 1.65
CA ARG A 31 7.44 -5.83 2.36
C ARG A 31 7.32 -6.10 3.86
N CYS A 32 6.99 -7.32 4.25
CA CYS A 32 6.80 -7.73 5.64
C CYS A 32 8.12 -8.01 6.39
N SER A 33 9.22 -8.28 5.68
CA SER A 33 10.53 -8.54 6.30
C SER A 33 11.44 -7.31 6.33
N THR A 34 11.14 -6.28 5.53
CA THR A 34 11.98 -5.07 5.46
C THR A 34 11.98 -4.32 6.81
N PRO A 35 13.16 -4.08 7.41
CA PRO A 35 13.26 -3.25 8.61
C PRO A 35 12.84 -1.82 8.33
N ILE A 36 12.22 -1.18 9.31
CA ILE A 36 11.97 0.27 9.26
C ILE A 36 13.32 0.98 9.42
N ALA A 37 13.86 1.49 8.32
CA ALA A 37 15.11 2.23 8.33
C ALA A 37 14.94 3.58 9.04
N LYS A 38 16.01 4.03 9.70
CA LYS A 38 16.13 5.44 10.09
C LYS A 38 16.28 6.27 8.82
N ALA A 39 15.43 7.27 8.65
CA ALA A 39 15.48 8.20 7.54
C ALA A 39 15.23 9.63 8.07
N GLU A 40 15.33 10.62 7.20
CA GLU A 40 15.07 12.01 7.56
C GLU A 40 13.60 12.22 7.95
N GLU A 41 13.38 13.00 8.99
CA GLU A 41 12.05 13.43 9.42
C GLU A 41 11.66 14.74 8.71
N CYS A 42 10.45 14.83 8.15
CA CYS A 42 9.92 16.08 7.57
C CYS A 42 8.74 16.67 8.34
N GLY A 43 8.34 16.05 9.46
CA GLY A 43 7.44 16.64 10.44
C GLY A 43 5.98 16.21 10.37
N LYS A 44 5.45 15.76 9.22
CA LYS A 44 4.08 15.21 9.19
C LYS A 44 4.07 13.84 9.88
N GLU A 45 3.29 13.73 10.94
CA GLU A 45 3.06 12.45 11.61
C GLU A 45 2.15 11.54 10.78
N TYR A 46 2.60 10.32 10.56
CA TYR A 46 1.81 9.22 10.02
C TYR A 46 1.56 8.20 11.13
N LYS A 47 0.32 7.74 11.22
CA LYS A 47 -0.10 6.63 12.09
C LYS A 47 -0.62 5.50 11.21
N GLY A 48 -0.19 4.29 11.50
CA GLY A 48 -0.60 3.09 10.76
C GLY A 48 -0.10 1.84 11.48
N PHE A 49 0.22 0.81 10.70
CA PHE A 49 0.67 -0.49 11.19
C PHE A 49 1.94 -0.94 10.50
N THR A 50 2.74 -1.73 11.20
CA THR A 50 3.92 -2.41 10.65
C THR A 50 3.90 -3.88 11.06
N PHE A 51 4.53 -4.76 10.28
CA PHE A 51 4.64 -6.17 10.62
C PHE A 51 5.93 -6.46 11.39
N ASN A 52 5.77 -7.00 12.60
CA ASN A 52 6.85 -7.51 13.41
C ASN A 52 7.06 -8.99 13.11
N ILE A 53 8.09 -9.30 12.31
CA ILE A 53 8.41 -10.68 11.91
C ILE A 53 8.77 -11.59 13.08
N LYS A 54 9.34 -11.05 14.17
CA LYS A 54 9.73 -11.83 15.35
C LYS A 54 8.50 -12.23 16.16
N ALA A 55 7.58 -11.29 16.38
CA ALA A 55 6.33 -11.53 17.10
C ALA A 55 5.24 -12.16 16.22
N LYS A 56 5.43 -12.15 14.89
CA LYS A 56 4.43 -12.49 13.87
C LYS A 56 3.11 -11.72 14.05
N LYS A 57 3.22 -10.41 14.32
CA LYS A 57 2.08 -9.55 14.62
C LYS A 57 2.15 -8.23 13.86
N CYS A 58 0.97 -7.70 13.54
CA CYS A 58 0.81 -6.33 13.09
C CYS A 58 0.72 -5.43 14.32
N GLU A 59 1.58 -4.42 14.39
CA GLU A 59 1.71 -3.53 15.54
C GLU A 59 1.47 -2.09 15.10
N PRO A 60 0.82 -1.25 15.93
CA PRO A 60 0.70 0.17 15.65
C PRO A 60 2.07 0.83 15.47
N PHE A 61 2.16 1.70 14.48
CA PHE A 61 3.38 2.40 14.11
C PHE A 61 3.11 3.88 13.88
N THR A 62 3.96 4.73 14.45
CA THR A 62 3.92 6.18 14.27
C THR A 62 5.28 6.65 13.73
N THR A 63 5.26 7.47 12.69
CA THR A 63 6.49 7.98 12.07
C THR A 63 6.36 9.40 11.54
N LYS A 64 7.48 10.11 11.47
CA LYS A 64 7.58 11.46 10.89
C LYS A 64 8.47 11.49 9.64
N LEU A 65 8.78 10.32 9.10
CA LEU A 65 9.68 10.17 7.97
C LEU A 65 9.15 10.85 6.71
N CYS A 66 10.05 11.41 5.90
CA CYS A 66 9.75 11.98 4.59
C CYS A 66 9.02 11.02 3.65
N ARG A 67 9.29 9.72 3.81
CA ARG A 67 8.72 8.64 3.01
C ARG A 67 8.25 7.55 3.95
N LEU A 68 7.08 7.00 3.67
CA LEU A 68 6.60 5.83 4.40
C LEU A 68 7.54 4.65 4.15
N PRO A 69 7.98 3.95 5.21
CA PRO A 69 8.69 2.70 5.07
C PRO A 69 7.89 1.69 4.23
N LEU A 70 8.59 0.79 3.55
CA LEU A 70 7.94 -0.28 2.79
C LEU A 70 7.03 -1.13 3.69
N ASN A 71 7.54 -1.49 4.88
CA ASN A 71 6.79 -2.18 5.94
C ASN A 71 5.87 -1.22 6.71
N SER A 72 4.92 -0.60 6.01
CA SER A 72 3.88 0.26 6.58
C SER A 72 2.54 0.02 5.89
N PHE A 73 1.47 0.01 6.67
CA PHE A 73 0.09 -0.31 6.25
C PHE A 73 -0.87 0.68 6.89
N ASN A 74 -1.96 1.02 6.19
CA ASN A 74 -2.93 2.00 6.70
C ASN A 74 -3.84 1.41 7.78
N THR A 75 -4.16 0.12 7.66
CA THR A 75 -5.01 -0.60 8.62
C THR A 75 -4.36 -1.89 9.11
N GLU A 76 -4.83 -2.38 10.25
CA GLU A 76 -4.38 -3.66 10.81
C GLU A 76 -4.76 -4.81 9.88
N GLU A 77 -5.94 -4.73 9.26
CA GLU A 77 -6.45 -5.73 8.33
C GLU A 77 -5.58 -5.82 7.07
N GLU A 78 -5.16 -4.69 6.49
CA GLU A 78 -4.23 -4.68 5.34
C GLU A 78 -2.92 -5.37 5.72
N CYS A 79 -2.35 -5.03 6.87
CA CYS A 79 -1.14 -5.67 7.37
C CYS A 79 -1.31 -7.18 7.55
N LYS A 80 -2.42 -7.62 8.18
CA LYS A 80 -2.70 -9.04 8.41
C LYS A 80 -2.87 -9.80 7.11
N GLN A 81 -3.67 -9.28 6.17
CA GLN A 81 -3.88 -9.89 4.86
C GLN A 81 -2.58 -10.07 4.08
N LYS A 82 -1.60 -9.17 4.27
CA LYS A 82 -0.32 -9.20 3.56
C LYS A 82 0.74 -10.05 4.24
N CYS A 83 0.81 -10.00 5.58
CA CYS A 83 1.96 -10.51 6.32
C CYS A 83 1.66 -11.70 7.24
N VAL A 84 0.40 -11.90 7.63
CA VAL A 84 -0.01 -13.04 8.44
C VAL A 84 -0.47 -14.15 7.49
N LYS A 85 0.44 -15.07 7.17
CA LYS A 85 0.15 -16.32 6.47
C LYS A 85 -0.26 -17.41 7.46
#